data_AF-A0A951LBN4-F1
#
_entry.id   AF-A0A951LBN4-F1
#
_cell.length_a   1.000
_cell.length_b   1.000
_cell.length_c   1.000
_cell.angle_alpha   90.00
_cell.angle_beta   90.00
_cell.angle_gamma   90.00
#
_symmetry.space_group_name_H-M   'P 1'
#
loop_
_entity.id
_entity.type
_entity.pdbx_description
1 polymer ?
#
loop_
_entity_poly.entity_id
_entity_poly.type
_entity_poly.pdbx_seq_one_letter_code
_entity_poly.pdbx_strand_id
1 'polypeptide(L)' 'MGIGGGLGAVGAGVGIGIIFGKVIESVTRQPEMRDEITSIQWLGFALTEACFFYGLVAGLLSYVLK' A
#
# COMPACT_ATOMS: atom_id res chain seq x y z
N MET A 1 -13.95 4.62 12.80
CA MET A 1 -13.75 3.70 11.66
C MET A 1 -15.07 3.39 10.97
N GLY A 2 -15.57 4.31 10.14
CA GLY A 2 -16.78 4.11 9.32
C GLY A 2 -16.40 3.88 7.87
N ILE A 3 -17.18 4.45 6.95
CA ILE A 3 -16.97 4.37 5.49
C ILE A 3 -15.53 4.77 5.09
N GLY A 4 -14.95 5.80 5.71
CA GLY A 4 -13.59 6.27 5.39
C GLY A 4 -12.47 5.25 5.68
N GLY A 5 -12.59 4.46 6.75
CA GLY A 5 -11.62 3.40 7.06
C GLY A 5 -11.77 2.20 6.11
N GLY A 6 -13.01 1.84 5.77
CA GLY A 6 -13.30 0.77 4.81
C GLY A 6 -12.81 1.11 3.40
N LEU A 7 -13.02 2.35 2.93
CA LEU A 7 -12.50 2.82 1.64
C LEU A 7 -10.97 2.86 1.62
N GLY A 8 -10.34 3.28 2.72
CA GLY A 8 -8.88 3.23 2.87
C GLY A 8 -8.33 1.81 2.77
N ALA A 9 -8.97 0.83 3.42
CA ALA A 9 -8.57 -0.58 3.35
C ALA A 9 -8.69 -1.15 1.93
N VAL A 10 -9.77 -0.82 1.21
CA VAL A 10 -9.97 -1.26 -0.18
C VAL A 10 -8.90 -0.64 -1.10
N GLY A 11 -8.64 0.66 -0.97
CA GLY A 11 -7.62 1.35 -1.76
C GLY A 11 -6.22 0.75 -1.53
N ALA A 12 -5.88 0.47 -0.28
CA ALA A 12 -4.61 -0.19 0.07
C ALA A 12 -4.52 -1.60 -0.51
N GLY A 13 -5.56 -2.43 -0.35
CA GLY A 13 -5.60 -3.78 -0.90
C GLY A 13 -5.41 -3.83 -2.42
N VAL A 14 -6.06 -2.92 -3.15
CA VAL A 14 -5.88 -2.80 -4.61
C VAL A 14 -4.47 -2.33 -4.95
N GLY A 15 -3.96 -1.31 -4.28
CA GLY A 15 -2.61 -0.78 -4.52
C GLY A 15 -1.52 -1.85 -4.30
N ILE A 16 -1.61 -2.59 -3.20
CA ILE A 16 -0.71 -3.70 -2.88
C ILE A 16 -0.79 -4.77 -3.98
N GLY A 17 -1.99 -5.20 -4.36
CA GLY A 17 -2.17 -6.21 -5.42
C GLY A 17 -1.50 -5.80 -6.74
N ILE A 18 -1.63 -4.53 -7.13
CA ILE A 18 -1.01 -4.00 -8.35
C ILE A 18 0.52 -3.97 -8.23
N ILE A 19 1.06 -3.46 -7.12
CA ILE A 19 2.51 -3.35 -6.89
C ILE A 19 3.16 -4.73 -6.99
N PHE A 20 2.67 -5.69 -6.20
CA PHE A 20 3.27 -7.02 -6.17
C PHE A 20 3.04 -7.79 -7.47
N GLY A 21 1.89 -7.63 -8.13
CA GLY A 21 1.65 -8.19 -9.46
C GLY A 21 2.67 -7.69 -10.49
N LYS A 22 2.96 -6.38 -10.49
CA LYS A 22 3.92 -5.76 -11.42
C LYS A 22 5.36 -6.12 -11.11
N VAL A 23 5.72 -6.30 -9.84
CA VAL A 23 7.04 -6.80 -9.45
C VAL A 23 7.26 -8.19 -10.02
N ILE A 24 6.31 -9.11 -9.84
CA ILE A 24 6.44 -10.49 -10.32
C ILE A 24 6.61 -10.51 -11.84
N GLU A 25 5.80 -9.73 -12.58
CA GLU A 25 5.93 -9.58 -14.03
C GLU A 25 7.32 -9.03 -14.43
N SER A 26 7.80 -7.98 -13.75
CA SER A 26 9.05 -7.30 -14.07
C SER A 26 10.27 -8.15 -13.76
N VAL A 27 10.30 -8.80 -12.58
CA VAL A 27 11.37 -9.71 -12.15
C VAL A 27 11.48 -10.92 -13.08
N THR A 28 10.34 -11.44 -13.56
CA THR A 28 10.34 -12.56 -14.50
C THR A 28 10.89 -12.16 -15.87
N ARG A 29 10.62 -10.93 -16.33
CA ARG A 29 11.12 -10.40 -17.60
C ARG A 29 12.59 -10.02 -17.56
N GLN A 30 13.04 -9.44 -16.45
CA GLN A 30 14.41 -8.91 -16.28
C GLN A 30 14.97 -9.32 -14.91
N PRO A 31 15.42 -10.59 -14.77
CA PRO A 31 15.89 -11.12 -13.49
C PRO A 31 17.18 -10.46 -12.99
N GLU A 32 17.95 -9.86 -13.88
CA GLU A 32 19.19 -9.12 -13.55
C GLU A 32 18.93 -7.80 -12.80
N MET A 33 17.72 -7.22 -12.90
CA MET A 33 17.34 -5.99 -12.19
C MET A 33 16.53 -6.27 -10.91
N ARG A 34 16.55 -7.51 -10.40
CA ARG A 34 15.76 -7.94 -9.24
C ARG A 34 15.90 -7.01 -8.04
N ASP A 35 17.13 -6.67 -7.67
CA ASP A 35 17.40 -5.88 -6.48
C ASP A 35 16.85 -4.45 -6.61
N GLU A 36 16.96 -3.85 -7.80
CA GLU A 36 16.42 -2.53 -8.11
C GLU A 36 14.88 -2.56 -8.10
N ILE A 37 14.27 -3.54 -8.75
CA ILE A 37 12.81 -3.70 -8.79
C ILE A 37 12.25 -3.91 -7.37
N THR A 38 12.90 -4.74 -6.55
CA THR A 38 12.49 -4.95 -5.15
C THR A 38 12.70 -3.69 -4.30
N SER A 39 13.73 -2.89 -4.56
CA SER A 39 13.90 -1.60 -3.88
C SER A 39 12.73 -0.64 -4.18
N ILE A 40 12.35 -0.51 -5.46
CA ILE A 40 11.22 0.32 -5.90
C ILE A 40 9.88 -0.22 -5.37
N GLN A 41 9.71 -1.55 -5.29
CA GLN A 41 8.56 -2.19 -4.67
C GLN A 41 8.34 -1.70 -3.25
N TRP A 42 9.38 -1.71 -2.41
CA TRP A 42 9.26 -1.32 -1.01
C TRP A 42 8.88 0.15 -0.86
N LEU A 43 9.40 1.02 -1.73
CA LEU A 43 8.98 2.41 -1.80
C LEU A 43 7.48 2.54 -2.13
N GLY A 44 7.02 1.86 -3.19
CA GLY A 44 5.61 1.88 -3.59
C GLY A 44 4.67 1.30 -2.53
N PHE A 45 5.10 0.22 -1.87
CA PHE A 45 4.36 -0.41 -0.77
C PHE A 45 4.26 0.53 0.43
N ALA A 46 5.36 1.15 0.85
CA ALA A 46 5.38 2.11 1.95
C ALA A 46 4.47 3.32 1.69
N LEU A 47 4.44 3.85 0.47
CA LEU A 47 3.53 4.94 0.10
C LEU A 47 2.06 4.50 0.16
N THR A 48 1.75 3.30 -0.30
CA THR A 48 0.39 2.74 -0.27
C THR A 48 -0.10 2.57 1.18
N GLU A 49 0.74 2.02 2.04
CA GLU A 49 0.46 1.84 3.46
C GLU A 49 0.35 3.17 4.21
N ALA A 50 1.17 4.18 3.87
CA ALA A 50 1.07 5.51 4.50
C ALA A 50 -0.34 6.11 4.35
N CYS A 51 -0.94 5.99 3.16
CA CYS A 51 -2.32 6.43 2.92
C CYS A 51 -3.34 5.69 3.80
N PHE A 52 -3.17 4.37 3.99
CA PHE A 52 -4.01 3.58 4.88
C PHE A 52 -3.87 4.02 6.34
N PHE A 53 -2.63 4.17 6.82
CA PHE A 53 -2.36 4.59 8.19
C PHE A 53 -2.90 5.99 8.50
N TYR A 54 -2.87 6.94 7.55
CA TYR A 54 -3.52 8.24 7.76
C TYR A 54 -5.03 8.11 8.00
N GLY A 55 -5.72 7.26 7.22
CA GLY A 55 -7.14 6.98 7.42
C GLY A 55 -7.42 6.29 8.76
N LEU A 56 -6.55 5.36 9.17
CA LEU A 56 -6.64 4.66 10.45
C LEU A 56 -6.45 5.62 11.63
N VAL A 57 -5.39 6.42 11.62
CA VAL A 57 -5.06 7.39 12.67
C VAL A 57 -6.16 8.44 12.80
N ALA A 58 -6.65 9.01 11.69
CA ALA A 58 -7.77 9.95 11.72
C ALA A 58 -9.05 9.32 12.28
N GLY A 59 -9.33 8.07 11.89
CA GLY A 59 -10.47 7.32 12.39
C GLY A 59 -10.40 6.96 13.87
N LEU A 60 -9.20 6.72 14.39
CA LEU A 60 -8.95 6.46 15.82
C LEU A 60 -9.05 7.77 16.62
N LEU A 61 -8.42 8.85 16.15
CA LEU A 61 -8.51 10.18 16.77
C LEU A 61 -9.96 10.65 16.89
N SER A 62 -10.75 10.51 15.83
CA SER A 62 -12.18 10.84 15.86
C SER A 62 -12.99 10.01 16.86
N TYR A 63 -12.57 8.78 17.16
CA TYR A 63 -13.25 7.94 18.13
C TYR A 63 -12.89 8.32 19.57
N VAL A 64 -11.61 8.63 19.82
CA VAL A 64 -11.09 8.98 21.16
C VAL A 64 -11.49 10.40 21.59
N LEU A 65 -11.57 11.36 20.67
CA LEU A 65 -11.91 12.76 20.96
C LEU A 65 -13.43 13.02 21.07
N LYS A 66 -14.26 11.96 21.03
CA LYS A 66 -15.72 12.08 21.08
C LYS A 66 -16.27 11.96 22.50
#